data_AF-A0A924IJJ7-F1
#
_entry.id   AF-A0A924IJJ7-F1
#
_cell.length_a   1.000
_cell.length_b   1.000
_cell.length_c   1.000
_cell.angle_alpha   90.00
_cell.angle_beta   90.00
_cell.angle_gamma   90.00
#
_symmetry.space_group_name_H-M   'P 1'
#
loop_
_entity.id
_entity.type
_entity.pdbx_description
1 polymer ?
#
loop_
_entity_poly.entity_id
_entity_poly.type
_entity_poly.pdbx_seq_one_letter_code
_entity_poly.pdbx_strand_id
1 'polypeptide(L)'
;MKDWTYKLLPSLPKPPISLIGKIDNLYRPSLNRFSPYDENFLGIDKNSDWKKQTYEWIQPMASNKNLRHHFNDEFIKWIQENILSEFQESNSGVMFFDEPQLPHTDLTRDFVLIYNVETGGAESTLCFWQEEGEKILRERMITSERGPHLKLIDSVKGPFDCWYIMNTKILHSVEKVESLRLNLQISFDTNMPEFLLKNI
;
A
#
# COMPACT_ATOMS: atom_id res chain seq x y z
N MET A 1 -19.26 8.25 8.98
CA MET A 1 -17.80 8.48 8.88
C MET A 1 -17.59 9.54 7.81
N LYS A 2 -16.71 10.53 8.00
CA LYS A 2 -16.47 11.55 6.96
C LYS A 2 -15.82 10.90 5.74
N ASP A 3 -16.23 11.33 4.54
CA ASP A 3 -15.67 10.92 3.25
C ASP A 3 -14.32 11.62 3.03
N TRP A 4 -13.27 11.20 3.73
CA TRP A 4 -11.91 11.68 3.50
C TRP A 4 -11.09 10.62 2.75
N THR A 5 -10.21 11.08 1.87
CA THR A 5 -9.35 10.29 0.97
C THR A 5 -8.05 9.88 1.66
N TYR A 6 -7.21 10.87 1.98
CA TYR A 6 -5.95 10.70 2.68
C TYR A 6 -5.66 11.86 3.65
N LYS A 7 -4.69 11.65 4.54
CA LYS A 7 -4.08 12.70 5.37
C LYS A 7 -2.58 12.47 5.48
N LEU A 8 -1.82 13.56 5.35
CA LEU A 8 -0.39 13.57 5.65
C LEU A 8 -0.18 13.69 7.16
N LEU A 9 0.78 12.93 7.68
CA LEU A 9 1.08 12.82 9.10
C LEU A 9 2.59 13.08 9.34
N PRO A 10 3.11 14.27 8.97
CA PRO A 10 4.55 14.55 9.06
C PRO A 10 5.07 14.65 10.50
N SER A 11 4.18 14.74 11.49
CA SER A 11 4.51 14.76 12.91
C SER A 11 4.81 13.36 13.48
N LEU A 12 4.45 12.29 12.77
CA LEU A 12 4.77 10.94 13.21
C LEU A 12 6.28 10.67 13.12
N PRO A 13 6.85 9.94 14.11
CA PRO A 13 8.24 9.52 14.06
C PRO A 13 8.57 8.80 12.74
N LYS A 14 9.69 9.16 12.13
CA LYS A 14 10.21 8.49 10.94
C LYS A 14 10.81 7.13 11.32
N PRO A 15 10.63 6.08 10.51
CA PRO A 15 11.32 4.81 10.73
C PRO A 15 12.84 5.02 10.77
N PRO A 16 13.55 4.38 11.72
CA PRO A 16 15.01 4.43 11.76
C PRO A 16 15.63 3.97 10.44
N ILE A 17 16.67 4.67 10.00
CA ILE A 17 17.42 4.33 8.78
C ILE A 17 17.94 2.88 8.85
N SER A 18 18.27 2.38 10.04
CA SER A 18 18.69 0.99 10.24
C SER A 18 17.60 -0.02 9.87
N LEU A 19 16.33 0.29 10.10
CA LEU A 19 15.20 -0.57 9.72
C LEU A 19 14.93 -0.48 8.22
N ILE A 20 14.95 0.72 7.66
CA ILE A 20 14.79 0.95 6.22
C ILE A 20 15.92 0.28 5.44
N GLY A 21 17.17 0.44 5.87
CA GLY A 21 18.34 -0.12 5.21
C GLY A 21 18.38 -1.64 5.25
N LYS A 22 17.80 -2.30 6.26
CA LYS A 22 17.63 -3.76 6.25
C LYS A 22 16.69 -4.21 5.14
N ILE A 23 15.59 -3.49 4.94
CA ILE A 23 14.63 -3.74 3.85
C ILE A 23 15.31 -3.52 2.49
N ASP A 24 15.96 -2.38 2.28
CA ASP A 24 16.65 -2.11 1.00
C ASP A 24 17.76 -3.14 0.70
N ASN A 25 18.60 -3.49 1.68
CA ASN A 25 19.66 -4.48 1.49
C ASN A 25 19.15 -5.91 1.22
N LEU A 26 18.01 -6.28 1.80
CA LEU A 26 17.39 -7.59 1.56
C LEU A 26 16.68 -7.66 0.20
N TYR A 27 16.12 -6.54 -0.26
CA TYR A 27 15.12 -6.53 -1.34
C TYR A 27 15.44 -5.62 -2.52
N ARG A 28 16.67 -5.12 -2.61
CA ARG A 28 17.28 -4.64 -3.86
C ARG A 28 18.10 -5.79 -4.47
N PRO A 29 17.48 -6.89 -4.96
CA PRO A 29 18.24 -7.78 -5.82
C PRO A 29 18.74 -6.91 -6.99
N SER A 30 19.92 -7.22 -7.51
CA SER A 30 20.32 -6.61 -8.78
C SER A 30 19.15 -6.78 -9.74
N LEU A 31 18.64 -5.70 -10.34
CA LEU A 31 17.41 -5.67 -11.15
C LEU A 31 17.34 -6.80 -12.20
N ASN A 32 18.49 -7.33 -12.58
CA ASN A 32 18.69 -8.45 -13.51
C ASN A 32 18.34 -9.85 -12.96
N ARG A 33 18.10 -10.00 -11.64
CA ARG A 33 17.83 -11.30 -10.98
C ARG A 33 16.41 -11.47 -10.47
N PHE A 34 15.58 -10.43 -10.53
CA PHE A 34 14.22 -10.52 -10.02
C PHE A 34 13.29 -11.13 -11.09
N SER A 35 12.76 -12.32 -10.79
CA SER A 35 11.68 -12.94 -11.54
C SER A 35 10.47 -13.07 -10.62
N PRO A 36 9.24 -12.74 -11.07
CA PRO A 36 8.02 -12.96 -10.29
C PRO A 36 7.69 -14.45 -10.11
N TYR A 37 8.45 -15.32 -10.76
CA TYR A 37 8.38 -16.77 -10.66
C TYR A 37 9.51 -17.35 -9.80
N ASP A 38 10.36 -16.51 -9.20
CA ASP A 38 11.44 -16.98 -8.32
C ASP A 38 10.86 -17.35 -6.95
N GLU A 39 10.88 -18.65 -6.68
CA GLU A 39 10.35 -19.28 -5.46
C GLU A 39 11.01 -18.74 -4.19
N ASN A 40 12.21 -18.15 -4.27
CA ASN A 40 12.91 -17.59 -3.11
C ASN A 40 12.39 -16.23 -2.67
N PHE A 41 11.66 -15.51 -3.54
CA PHE A 41 11.18 -14.15 -3.28
C PHE A 41 9.66 -14.07 -3.10
N LEU A 42 8.92 -15.11 -3.48
CA LEU A 42 7.54 -15.29 -3.03
C LEU A 42 7.59 -15.60 -1.53
N GLY A 43 7.28 -14.63 -0.68
CA GLY A 43 7.20 -14.80 0.78
C GLY A 43 6.02 -15.68 1.22
N ILE A 44 5.94 -16.90 0.70
CA ILE A 44 4.92 -17.91 0.96
C ILE A 44 5.58 -19.29 0.80
N ASP A 45 5.87 -19.97 1.91
CA ASP A 45 6.59 -21.25 1.89
C ASP A 45 5.83 -22.37 1.15
N LYS A 46 4.50 -22.27 0.97
CA LYS A 46 3.69 -23.30 0.32
C LYS A 46 2.55 -22.75 -0.54
N ASN A 47 2.40 -23.31 -1.75
CA ASN A 47 1.22 -23.12 -2.61
C ASN A 47 -0.13 -23.45 -1.93
N SER A 48 -0.14 -24.20 -0.82
CA SER A 48 -1.37 -24.45 -0.06
C SER A 48 -1.90 -23.21 0.67
N ASP A 49 -1.03 -22.25 0.95
CA ASP A 49 -1.38 -21.02 1.66
C ASP A 49 -2.20 -20.09 0.75
N TRP A 50 -2.14 -20.35 -0.57
CA TRP A 50 -3.04 -19.79 -1.58
C TRP A 50 -4.47 -20.36 -1.56
N LYS A 51 -4.76 -21.50 -0.91
CA LYS A 51 -6.01 -22.25 -1.15
C LYS A 51 -7.32 -21.57 -0.74
N LYS A 52 -7.28 -20.41 -0.07
CA LYS A 52 -8.49 -19.59 0.19
C LYS A 52 -8.65 -18.41 -0.77
N GLN A 53 -7.76 -18.29 -1.75
CA GLN A 53 -7.64 -17.17 -2.66
C GLN A 53 -7.86 -17.64 -4.11
N THR A 54 -9.03 -18.20 -4.41
CA THR A 54 -9.45 -18.48 -5.80
C THR A 54 -9.81 -17.15 -6.46
N TYR A 55 -8.87 -16.56 -7.19
CA TYR A 55 -9.03 -15.24 -7.81
C TYR A 55 -8.79 -15.29 -9.32
N GLU A 56 -9.86 -15.38 -10.10
CA GLU A 56 -9.80 -15.21 -11.57
C GLU A 56 -9.46 -13.77 -11.99
N TRP A 57 -9.50 -12.80 -11.07
CA TRP A 57 -9.24 -11.38 -11.33
C TRP A 57 -7.91 -10.85 -10.75
N ILE A 58 -7.06 -11.69 -10.13
CA ILE A 58 -5.76 -11.27 -9.60
C ILE A 58 -4.67 -11.16 -10.67
N GLN A 59 -4.91 -11.51 -11.94
CA GLN A 59 -3.88 -11.30 -12.98
C GLN A 59 -3.35 -9.86 -13.07
N PRO A 60 -4.14 -8.77 -12.89
CA PRO A 60 -3.64 -7.38 -12.93
C PRO A 60 -3.03 -6.87 -11.61
N MET A 61 -3.17 -7.58 -10.47
CA MET A 61 -2.44 -7.26 -9.23
C MET A 61 -1.22 -8.15 -9.02
N ALA A 62 -1.28 -9.38 -9.51
CA ALA A 62 -0.12 -10.26 -9.69
C ALA A 62 0.78 -9.78 -10.84
N SER A 63 0.28 -8.99 -11.80
CA SER A 63 1.10 -8.42 -12.89
C SER A 63 2.15 -7.43 -12.39
N ASN A 64 1.98 -6.83 -11.21
CA ASN A 64 2.88 -5.80 -10.70
C ASN A 64 3.98 -6.32 -9.78
N LYS A 65 4.25 -7.65 -9.85
CA LYS A 65 5.36 -8.32 -9.16
C LYS A 65 5.60 -7.82 -7.73
N ASN A 66 4.50 -7.59 -7.00
CA ASN A 66 4.54 -6.94 -5.69
C ASN A 66 5.08 -7.94 -4.68
N LEU A 67 6.19 -7.59 -4.03
CA LEU A 67 6.75 -8.34 -2.91
C LEU A 67 6.28 -7.72 -1.60
N ARG A 68 5.71 -8.56 -0.73
CA ARG A 68 5.36 -8.17 0.64
C ARG A 68 6.19 -8.97 1.62
N HIS A 69 6.78 -8.28 2.58
CA HIS A 69 7.52 -8.90 3.67
C HIS A 69 6.94 -8.44 5.00
N HIS A 70 6.73 -9.41 5.90
CA HIS A 70 6.36 -9.09 7.27
C HIS A 70 7.50 -8.35 7.95
N PHE A 71 7.15 -7.38 8.78
CA PHE A 71 8.12 -6.75 9.67
C PHE A 71 8.67 -7.77 10.66
N ASN A 72 9.96 -7.63 10.98
CA ASN A 72 10.58 -8.40 12.06
C ASN A 72 10.17 -7.84 13.43
N ASP A 73 10.49 -8.58 14.49
CA ASP A 73 10.13 -8.20 15.87
C ASP A 73 10.66 -6.83 16.29
N GLU A 74 11.86 -6.47 15.83
CA GLU A 74 12.47 -5.16 16.11
C GLU A 74 11.62 -4.02 15.54
N PHE A 75 11.13 -4.16 14.31
CA PHE A 75 10.32 -3.14 13.67
C PHE A 75 8.89 -3.13 14.22
N ILE A 76 8.28 -4.30 14.46
CA ILE A 76 6.99 -4.39 15.14
C ILE A 76 7.04 -3.64 16.48
N LYS A 77 8.08 -3.90 17.29
CA LYS A 77 8.28 -3.22 18.57
C LYS A 77 8.44 -1.70 18.39
N TRP A 78 9.23 -1.26 17.42
CA TRP A 78 9.39 0.18 17.16
C TRP A 78 8.06 0.86 16.80
N ILE A 79 7.23 0.22 15.97
CA ILE A 79 5.88 0.72 15.62
C ILE A 79 5.02 0.82 16.87
N GLN A 80 5.04 -0.21 17.72
CA GLN A 80 4.28 -0.26 18.97
C GLN A 80 4.65 0.86 19.94
N GLU A 81 5.94 1.19 20.03
CA GLU A 81 6.46 2.21 20.94
C GLU A 81 6.27 3.65 20.40
N ASN A 82 6.26 3.84 19.08
CA ASN A 82 6.40 5.18 18.47
C ASN A 82 5.19 5.64 17.65
N ILE A 83 4.41 4.71 17.11
CA ILE A 83 3.27 5.03 16.25
C ILE A 83 1.98 4.60 16.92
N LEU A 84 1.81 3.31 17.21
CA LEU A 84 0.55 2.76 17.69
C LEU A 84 0.73 1.38 18.32
N SER A 85 0.06 1.13 19.45
CA SER A 85 0.24 -0.08 20.27
C SER A 85 -0.32 -1.36 19.65
N GLU A 86 -1.38 -1.27 18.84
CA GLU A 86 -2.08 -2.41 18.25
C GLU A 86 -2.46 -2.15 16.79
N PHE A 87 -2.18 -3.12 15.92
CA PHE A 87 -2.55 -3.14 14.51
C PHE A 87 -2.79 -4.57 14.04
N GLN A 88 -3.44 -4.71 12.89
CA GLN A 88 -3.80 -6.02 12.35
C GLN A 88 -2.68 -6.67 11.55
N GLU A 89 -2.09 -5.90 10.65
CA GLU A 89 -1.01 -6.37 9.79
C GLU A 89 0.00 -5.26 9.57
N SER A 90 1.27 -5.64 9.48
CA SER A 90 2.35 -4.72 9.17
C SER A 90 3.34 -5.37 8.20
N ASN A 91 3.49 -4.74 7.04
CA ASN A 91 4.27 -5.28 5.94
C ASN A 91 5.09 -4.17 5.26
N SER A 92 6.29 -4.48 4.79
CA SER A 92 6.97 -3.69 3.76
C SER A 92 6.54 -4.21 2.40
N GLY A 93 6.23 -3.29 1.48
CA GLY A 93 5.92 -3.58 0.09
C GLY A 93 7.00 -3.04 -0.84
N VAL A 94 7.62 -3.92 -1.63
CA VAL A 94 8.42 -3.56 -2.81
C VAL A 94 7.56 -3.83 -4.02
N MET A 95 7.35 -2.81 -4.85
CA MET A 95 6.42 -2.88 -5.97
C MET A 95 7.09 -2.46 -7.27
N PHE A 96 6.92 -3.30 -8.29
CA PHE A 96 7.41 -3.09 -9.65
C PHE A 96 6.22 -3.02 -10.58
N PHE A 97 5.85 -1.81 -10.98
CA PHE A 97 4.72 -1.64 -11.88
C PHE A 97 5.21 -1.83 -13.32
N ASP A 98 5.10 -3.05 -13.82
CA ASP A 98 5.21 -3.29 -15.26
C ASP A 98 3.94 -2.81 -15.98
N GLU A 99 2.81 -2.79 -15.27
CA GLU A 99 1.51 -2.34 -15.77
C GLU A 99 0.83 -1.38 -14.78
N PRO A 100 0.03 -0.41 -15.26
CA PRO A 100 -0.72 0.48 -14.37
C PRO A 100 -1.78 -0.29 -13.56
N GLN A 101 -1.69 -0.24 -12.23
CA GLN A 101 -2.70 -0.85 -11.35
C GLN A 101 -4.06 -0.18 -11.56
N LEU A 102 -5.12 -0.95 -11.82
CA LEU A 102 -6.47 -0.41 -11.95
C LEU A 102 -6.93 0.28 -10.64
N PRO A 103 -7.77 1.34 -10.72
CA PRO A 103 -8.49 1.86 -9.58
C PRO A 103 -9.23 0.76 -8.82
N HIS A 104 -8.99 0.64 -7.51
CA HIS A 104 -9.56 -0.43 -6.69
C HIS A 104 -9.81 0.01 -5.25
N THR A 105 -10.57 -0.80 -4.51
CA THR A 105 -10.61 -0.80 -3.04
C THR A 105 -9.84 -1.99 -2.49
N ASP A 106 -9.23 -1.84 -1.32
CA ASP A 106 -8.47 -2.94 -0.74
C ASP A 106 -9.38 -4.07 -0.27
N LEU A 107 -8.81 -5.28 -0.30
CA LEU A 107 -9.48 -6.50 0.13
C LEU A 107 -9.55 -6.66 1.65
N THR A 108 -8.43 -6.43 2.35
CA THR A 108 -8.24 -6.93 3.72
C THR A 108 -8.33 -5.87 4.81
N ARG A 109 -8.43 -4.59 4.44
CA ARG A 109 -8.33 -3.45 5.38
C ARG A 109 -9.25 -2.32 4.97
N ASP A 110 -9.64 -1.49 5.95
CA ASP A 110 -10.39 -0.24 5.71
C ASP A 110 -9.49 1.00 5.64
N PHE A 111 -8.34 0.92 6.31
CA PHE A 111 -7.35 1.99 6.33
C PHE A 111 -5.95 1.42 6.21
N VAL A 112 -5.05 2.21 5.65
CA VAL A 112 -3.62 1.89 5.61
C VAL A 112 -2.80 3.14 5.87
N LEU A 113 -1.85 3.03 6.79
CA LEU A 113 -0.81 4.02 7.07
C LEU A 113 0.44 3.63 6.30
N ILE A 114 0.90 4.52 5.43
CA ILE A 114 1.98 4.27 4.47
C ILE A 114 3.13 5.24 4.71
N TYR A 115 4.36 4.72 4.64
CA TYR A 115 5.60 5.52 4.53
C TYR A 115 6.32 5.16 3.23
N ASN A 116 6.43 6.09 2.28
CA ASN A 116 7.21 5.83 1.08
C ASN A 116 8.70 6.06 1.36
N VAL A 117 9.49 5.00 1.23
CA VAL A 117 10.96 5.04 1.18
C VAL A 117 11.41 5.38 -0.24
N GLU A 118 10.72 4.86 -1.25
CA GLU A 118 10.88 5.24 -2.66
C GLU A 118 9.48 5.39 -3.27
N THR A 119 9.23 6.47 -4.01
CA THR A 119 7.88 6.82 -4.50
C THR A 119 7.49 6.12 -5.80
N GLY A 120 8.44 5.50 -6.50
CA GLY A 120 8.21 4.99 -7.86
C GLY A 120 8.41 6.03 -8.97
N GLY A 121 9.18 7.09 -8.71
CA GLY A 121 9.48 8.13 -9.69
C GLY A 121 8.99 9.50 -9.25
N ALA A 122 9.45 10.53 -9.98
CA ALA A 122 9.17 11.91 -9.64
C ALA A 122 7.70 12.27 -9.84
N GLU A 123 7.02 11.68 -10.83
CA GLU A 123 5.62 11.97 -11.16
C GLU A 123 4.60 11.00 -10.53
N SER A 124 5.07 10.02 -9.77
CA SER A 124 4.22 9.02 -9.09
C SER A 124 3.19 9.70 -8.19
N THR A 125 1.92 9.39 -8.40
CA THR A 125 0.80 10.06 -7.74
C THR A 125 -0.22 9.04 -7.26
N LEU A 126 -0.59 9.11 -5.98
CA LEU A 126 -1.74 8.38 -5.46
C LEU A 126 -3.01 9.17 -5.81
N CYS A 127 -3.90 8.55 -6.56
CA CYS A 127 -5.14 9.13 -7.05
C CYS A 127 -6.34 8.47 -6.39
N PHE A 128 -7.37 9.26 -6.09
CA PHE A 128 -8.66 8.81 -5.58
C PHE A 128 -9.75 9.15 -6.56
N TRP A 129 -10.66 8.22 -6.78
CA TRP A 129 -11.65 8.28 -7.85
C TRP A 129 -13.06 8.11 -7.29
N GLN A 130 -14.02 8.72 -7.99
CA GLN A 130 -15.44 8.41 -7.86
C GLN A 130 -15.96 7.93 -9.20
N GLU A 131 -16.60 6.76 -9.19
CA GLU A 131 -17.32 6.23 -10.35
C GLU A 131 -18.70 6.89 -10.47
N GLU A 132 -19.11 7.22 -11.69
CA GLU A 132 -20.40 7.86 -11.98
C GLU A 132 -21.58 7.00 -11.50
N GLY A 133 -22.53 7.61 -10.79
CA GLY A 133 -23.68 6.91 -10.20
C GLY A 133 -23.38 6.16 -8.91
N GLU A 134 -22.12 6.04 -8.51
CA GLU A 134 -21.69 5.28 -7.34
C GLU A 134 -21.30 6.18 -6.15
N LYS A 135 -21.37 5.61 -4.95
CA LYS A 135 -20.93 6.28 -3.71
C LYS A 135 -19.40 6.38 -3.67
N ILE A 136 -18.85 7.42 -3.04
CA ILE A 136 -17.39 7.55 -2.85
C ILE A 136 -16.85 6.39 -2.00
N LEU A 137 -17.50 6.10 -0.87
CA LEU A 137 -17.21 4.92 -0.07
C LEU A 137 -17.88 3.69 -0.69
N ARG A 138 -17.06 2.72 -1.07
CA ARG A 138 -17.48 1.45 -1.68
C ARG A 138 -17.27 0.28 -0.72
N GLU A 139 -17.72 -0.88 -1.15
CA GLU A 139 -17.35 -2.15 -0.54
C GLU A 139 -15.88 -2.47 -0.82
N ARG A 140 -15.32 -3.42 -0.07
CA ARG A 140 -13.97 -3.94 -0.33
C ARG A 140 -13.95 -4.74 -1.63
N MET A 141 -12.76 -4.95 -2.19
CA MET A 141 -12.57 -5.81 -3.37
C MET A 141 -13.32 -5.33 -4.62
N ILE A 142 -13.48 -4.02 -4.79
CA ILE A 142 -13.99 -3.43 -6.02
C ILE A 142 -12.81 -3.02 -6.88
N THR A 143 -12.89 -3.29 -8.18
CA THR A 143 -11.94 -2.78 -9.18
C THR A 143 -12.75 -2.12 -10.28
N SER A 144 -12.26 -1.01 -10.83
CA SER A 144 -12.87 -0.32 -11.96
C SER A 144 -11.87 -0.16 -13.09
N GLU A 145 -12.33 -0.39 -14.31
CA GLU A 145 -11.59 0.02 -15.50
C GLU A 145 -11.43 1.54 -15.56
N ARG A 146 -10.35 2.00 -16.18
CA ARG A 146 -10.13 3.43 -16.43
C ARG A 146 -11.04 3.91 -17.56
N GLY A 147 -11.67 5.07 -17.40
CA GLY A 147 -12.51 5.65 -18.43
C GLY A 147 -13.20 6.94 -18.01
N PRO A 148 -14.03 7.53 -18.91
CA PRO A 148 -14.75 8.79 -18.64
C PRO A 148 -15.72 8.72 -17.46
N HIS A 149 -16.15 7.52 -17.07
CA HIS A 149 -17.02 7.26 -15.92
C HIS A 149 -16.29 7.42 -14.57
N LEU A 150 -14.96 7.49 -14.55
CA LEU A 150 -14.17 7.76 -13.35
C LEU A 150 -13.81 9.25 -13.26
N LYS A 151 -14.26 9.90 -12.20
CA LYS A 151 -13.90 11.26 -11.85
C LYS A 151 -12.80 11.25 -10.79
N LEU A 152 -11.67 11.91 -11.07
CA LEU A 152 -10.65 12.17 -10.06
C LEU A 152 -11.22 13.11 -8.99
N ILE A 153 -11.24 12.68 -7.73
CA ILE A 153 -11.76 13.48 -6.62
C ILE A 153 -10.65 14.11 -5.78
N ASP A 154 -9.50 13.44 -5.68
CA ASP A 154 -8.34 13.92 -4.94
C ASP A 154 -7.07 13.20 -5.39
N SER A 155 -5.91 13.78 -5.11
CA SER A 155 -4.63 13.12 -5.36
C SER A 155 -3.52 13.68 -4.48
N VAL A 156 -2.47 12.87 -4.33
CA VAL A 156 -1.23 13.29 -3.68
C VAL A 156 -0.02 12.75 -4.43
N LYS A 157 0.86 13.68 -4.81
CA LYS A 157 2.14 13.34 -5.41
C LYS A 157 3.02 12.67 -4.35
N GLY A 158 3.48 11.45 -4.64
CA GLY A 158 4.00 10.47 -3.68
C GLY A 158 4.74 11.09 -2.51
N PRO A 159 4.13 11.17 -1.30
CA PRO A 159 4.75 11.83 -0.16
C PRO A 159 5.96 11.00 0.26
N PHE A 160 7.14 11.45 -0.16
CA PHE A 160 8.42 10.87 0.18
C PHE A 160 8.77 11.26 1.62
N ASP A 161 9.34 10.31 2.37
CA ASP A 161 9.88 10.59 3.71
C ASP A 161 8.82 11.17 4.68
N CYS A 162 7.57 10.74 4.50
CA CYS A 162 6.40 11.22 5.23
C CYS A 162 5.38 10.10 5.38
N TRP A 163 4.83 9.96 6.59
CA TRP A 163 3.69 9.09 6.83
C TRP A 163 2.42 9.71 6.28
N TYR A 164 1.56 8.88 5.71
CA TYR A 164 0.21 9.28 5.33
C TYR A 164 -0.75 8.12 5.50
N ILE A 165 -1.96 8.44 5.96
CA ILE A 165 -3.03 7.46 6.08
C ILE A 165 -4.02 7.67 4.94
N MET A 166 -4.59 6.59 4.43
CA MET A 166 -5.66 6.64 3.44
C MET A 166 -6.80 5.70 3.77
N ASN A 167 -7.99 6.06 3.31
CA ASN A 167 -9.18 5.22 3.36
C ASN A 167 -9.21 4.31 2.13
N THR A 168 -9.03 3.02 2.35
CA THR A 168 -8.88 2.03 1.28
C THR A 168 -10.22 1.57 0.71
N LYS A 169 -11.34 2.03 1.29
CA LYS A 169 -12.70 1.84 0.77
C LYS A 169 -13.11 2.86 -0.28
N ILE A 170 -12.23 3.81 -0.61
CA ILE A 170 -12.39 4.72 -1.74
C ILE A 170 -11.58 4.15 -2.90
N LEU A 171 -12.15 4.15 -4.12
CA LEU A 171 -11.43 3.71 -5.31
C LEU A 171 -10.13 4.51 -5.46
N HIS A 172 -9.00 3.82 -5.49
CA HIS A 172 -7.69 4.45 -5.55
C HIS A 172 -6.73 3.69 -6.47
N SER A 173 -5.74 4.40 -6.99
CA SER A 173 -4.66 3.85 -7.81
C SER A 173 -3.39 4.69 -7.64
N VAL A 174 -2.23 4.08 -7.91
CA VAL A 174 -0.97 4.82 -8.04
C VAL A 174 -0.67 4.97 -9.52
N GLU A 175 -0.61 6.21 -9.98
CA GLU A 175 -0.42 6.60 -11.37
C GLU A 175 1.02 7.07 -11.62
N LYS A 176 1.47 6.96 -12.88
CA LYS A 176 2.78 7.46 -13.36
C LYS A 176 3.97 6.92 -12.55
N VAL A 177 3.93 5.64 -12.23
CA VAL A 177 5.07 4.94 -11.62
C VAL A 177 6.05 4.58 -12.74
N GLU A 178 7.27 5.10 -12.66
CA GLU A 178 8.34 4.96 -13.66
C GLU A 178 9.52 4.14 -13.12
N SER A 179 9.58 3.93 -11.81
CA SER A 179 10.66 3.23 -11.14
C SER A 179 10.16 2.41 -9.95
N LEU A 180 11.11 1.80 -9.23
CA LEU A 180 10.85 1.06 -8.00
C LEU A 180 10.09 1.92 -6.99
N ARG A 181 9.00 1.35 -6.45
CA ARG A 181 8.29 1.91 -5.31
C ARG A 181 8.49 1.01 -4.10
N LEU A 182 9.12 1.55 -3.06
CA LEU A 182 9.31 0.88 -1.77
C LEU A 182 8.56 1.64 -0.70
N ASN A 183 7.70 0.94 0.04
CA ASN A 183 6.98 1.53 1.16
C ASN A 183 6.79 0.56 2.32
N LEU A 184 6.44 1.16 3.45
CA LEU A 184 6.05 0.50 4.68
C LEU A 184 4.54 0.68 4.83
N GLN A 185 3.83 -0.37 5.20
CA GLN A 185 2.37 -0.36 5.34
C GLN A 185 1.96 -0.93 6.69
N ILE A 186 1.09 -0.21 7.39
CA ILE A 186 0.40 -0.68 8.59
C ILE A 186 -1.10 -0.63 8.31
N SER A 187 -1.77 -1.77 8.44
CA SER A 187 -3.17 -1.95 8.07
C SER A 187 -4.10 -1.89 9.29
N PHE A 188 -5.29 -1.32 9.10
CA PHE A 188 -6.33 -1.23 10.13
C PHE A 188 -7.71 -1.55 9.53
N ASP A 189 -8.55 -2.24 10.31
CA ASP A 189 -9.99 -2.36 10.10
C ASP A 189 -10.74 -1.33 10.95
N THR A 190 -12.03 -1.12 10.64
CA THR A 190 -13.14 -0.46 11.36
C THR A 190 -12.87 0.62 12.43
N ASN A 191 -11.91 0.45 13.33
CA ASN A 191 -11.52 1.42 14.35
C ASN A 191 -10.09 1.94 14.09
N MET A 192 -9.98 3.14 13.50
CA MET A 192 -8.71 3.87 13.54
C MET A 192 -8.39 4.28 14.99
N PRO A 193 -7.11 4.22 15.40
CA PRO A 193 -6.66 4.78 16.66
C PRO A 193 -7.12 6.24 16.84
N GLU A 194 -7.62 6.61 18.02
CA GLU A 194 -8.15 7.95 18.30
C GLU A 194 -7.14 9.07 18.03
N PHE A 195 -5.85 8.83 18.27
CA PHE A 195 -4.84 9.85 18.02
C PHE A 195 -4.70 10.14 16.52
N LEU A 196 -4.90 9.15 15.63
CA LEU A 196 -4.94 9.38 14.19
C LEU A 196 -6.20 10.18 13.84
N LEU A 197 -7.35 9.84 14.44
CA LEU A 197 -8.59 10.60 14.26
C LEU A 197 -8.46 12.08 14.67
N LYS A 198 -7.69 12.40 15.71
CA LYS A 198 -7.44 13.79 16.13
C LYS A 198 -6.64 14.61 15.11
N ASN A 199 -5.95 13.95 14.19
CA ASN A 199 -5.17 14.56 13.12
C ASN A 199 -5.90 14.56 11.76
N ILE A 200 -7.12 14.01 11.69
CA ILE A 200 -7.97 13.91 10.47
C ILE A 200 -9.08 14.97 10.49
#